data_AF-A0A930T514-F1
#
_entry.id   AF-A0A930T514-F1
#
_cell.length_a   1.000
_cell.length_b   1.000
_cell.length_c   1.000
_cell.angle_alpha   90.00
_cell.angle_beta   90.00
_cell.angle_gamma   90.00
#
_symmetry.space_group_name_H-M   'P 1'
#
loop_
_entity.id
_entity.type
_entity.pdbx_description
1 polymer ?
#
loop_
_entity_poly.entity_id
_entity_poly.type
_entity_poly.pdbx_seq_one_letter_code
_entity_poly.pdbx_strand_id
1 'polypeptide(L)'
;MQSNFIRKIAEGKPKDFTIEANSFSLIKHFSSYLLKYKLLLFIGSILIFIGSFIQVLIPQITRYFIDVIIPNKRFDLIPWLGGGIAITALIIGGLNFARSYISSLVGQRIIFDLRANLYEHLQYLSLSFFENQRTGALMGKVIQDVEAVEKLITTEVVEIIAEIFTFVVVVSYLFYADWKVTILILITLPIMIYLTQVLGSTIRSAY
;
A
#
# COMPACT_ATOMS: atom_id res chain seq x y z
N MET A 1 7.24 -30.71 -13.94
CA MET A 1 6.02 -29.86 -13.81
C MET A 1 6.24 -28.39 -14.24
N GLN A 2 7.41 -28.02 -14.79
CA GLN A 2 7.76 -26.66 -15.23
C GLN A 2 7.31 -26.32 -16.67
N SER A 3 6.82 -27.28 -17.46
CA SER A 3 6.56 -27.08 -18.90
C SER A 3 5.23 -26.40 -19.24
N ASN A 4 4.24 -26.43 -18.34
CA ASN A 4 2.91 -25.87 -18.63
C ASN A 4 2.82 -24.36 -18.43
N PHE A 5 3.69 -23.77 -17.62
CA PHE A 5 3.67 -22.32 -17.36
C PHE A 5 4.22 -21.52 -18.55
N ILE A 6 5.31 -22.01 -19.15
CA ILE A 6 5.95 -21.38 -20.32
C ILE A 6 5.08 -21.53 -21.58
N ARG A 7 4.38 -22.67 -21.73
CA ARG A 7 3.47 -22.90 -22.87
C ARG A 7 2.25 -21.96 -22.86
N LYS A 8 1.74 -21.59 -21.68
CA LYS A 8 0.62 -20.64 -21.54
C LYS A 8 0.97 -19.21 -21.92
N ILE A 9 2.23 -18.81 -21.78
CA ILE A 9 2.69 -17.46 -22.16
C ILE A 9 2.83 -17.33 -23.69
N ALA A 10 3.12 -18.44 -24.38
CA ALA A 10 3.32 -18.47 -25.84
C ALA A 10 2.00 -18.43 -26.67
N GLU A 11 0.83 -18.66 -26.05
CA GLU A 11 -0.45 -18.80 -26.78
C GLU A 11 -1.20 -17.49 -27.09
N GLY A 12 -0.59 -16.32 -26.85
CA GLY A 12 -0.96 -15.09 -27.56
C GLY A 12 -2.45 -14.69 -27.56
N LYS A 13 -3.17 -14.84 -26.44
CA LYS A 13 -4.53 -14.29 -26.28
C LYS A 13 -4.49 -13.01 -25.42
N PRO A 14 -4.58 -11.81 -26.04
CA PRO A 14 -4.41 -10.53 -25.35
C PRO A 14 -5.71 -10.01 -24.71
N LYS A 15 -6.53 -10.87 -24.09
CA LYS A 15 -7.80 -10.42 -23.47
C LYS A 15 -8.14 -10.95 -22.08
N ASP A 16 -7.43 -11.96 -21.56
CA ASP A 16 -7.79 -12.56 -20.26
C ASP A 16 -6.68 -12.44 -19.20
N PHE A 17 -5.85 -11.39 -19.27
CA PHE A 17 -5.05 -10.96 -18.11
C PHE A 17 -5.94 -10.17 -17.13
N THR A 18 -7.13 -10.70 -16.83
CA THR A 18 -7.90 -10.29 -15.66
C THR A 18 -7.14 -10.78 -14.44
N ILE A 19 -7.05 -9.91 -13.43
CA ILE A 19 -6.34 -10.08 -12.15
C ILE A 19 -7.05 -11.14 -11.26
N GLU A 20 -7.57 -12.21 -11.87
CA GLU A 20 -8.26 -13.31 -11.21
C GLU A 20 -7.35 -14.53 -10.99
N ALA A 21 -6.17 -14.56 -11.62
CA ALA A 21 -5.21 -15.63 -11.46
C ALA A 21 -4.38 -15.48 -10.16
N ASN A 22 -4.99 -15.88 -9.05
CA ASN A 22 -4.30 -16.33 -7.84
C ASN A 22 -3.21 -15.39 -7.29
N SER A 23 -3.58 -14.13 -7.00
CA SER A 23 -2.69 -13.09 -6.44
C SER A 23 -1.89 -13.56 -5.22
N PHE A 24 -2.45 -14.49 -4.43
CA PHE A 24 -1.79 -15.11 -3.28
C PHE A 24 -0.57 -15.97 -3.67
N SER A 25 -0.60 -16.62 -4.84
CA SER A 25 0.52 -17.39 -5.39
C SER A 25 1.64 -16.47 -5.89
N LEU A 26 1.30 -15.31 -6.46
CA LEU A 26 2.27 -14.31 -6.91
C LEU A 26 2.99 -13.66 -5.72
N ILE A 27 2.25 -13.32 -4.66
CA ILE A 27 2.81 -12.83 -3.39
C ILE A 27 3.77 -13.86 -2.80
N LYS A 28 3.41 -15.15 -2.79
CA LYS A 28 4.29 -16.21 -2.27
C LYS A 28 5.57 -16.37 -3.09
N HIS A 29 5.50 -16.24 -4.42
CA HIS A 29 6.67 -16.35 -5.29
C HIS A 29 7.64 -15.17 -5.14
N PHE A 30 7.11 -13.95 -5.05
CA PHE A 30 7.91 -12.73 -4.84
C PHE A 30 8.27 -12.46 -3.37
N SER A 31 7.68 -13.19 -2.42
CA SER A 31 8.03 -13.10 -1.00
C SER A 31 9.52 -13.34 -0.75
N SER A 32 10.17 -14.18 -1.57
CA SER A 32 11.62 -14.41 -1.52
C SER A 32 12.43 -13.13 -1.79
N TYR A 33 11.98 -12.28 -2.71
CA TYR A 33 12.62 -11.00 -3.04
C TYR A 33 12.35 -9.93 -1.97
N LEU A 34 11.12 -9.88 -1.42
CA LEU A 34 10.79 -9.04 -0.27
C LEU A 34 11.62 -9.40 0.97
N LEU A 35 11.83 -10.71 1.20
CA LEU A 35 12.65 -11.25 2.27
C LEU A 35 14.16 -10.96 2.10
N LYS A 36 14.61 -10.38 0.98
CA LYS A 36 15.98 -9.85 0.84
C LYS A 36 16.15 -8.52 1.60
N TYR A 37 15.05 -7.78 1.83
CA TYR A 37 15.03 -6.47 2.51
C TYR A 37 14.37 -6.51 3.91
N LYS A 38 14.45 -7.64 4.63
CA LYS A 38 13.76 -7.84 5.94
C LYS A 38 14.01 -6.71 6.94
N LEU A 39 15.22 -6.15 6.94
CA LEU A 39 15.60 -5.09 7.87
C LEU A 39 14.85 -3.78 7.60
N LEU A 40 14.63 -3.43 6.32
CA LEU A 40 13.84 -2.25 5.95
C LEU A 40 12.33 -2.48 6.20
N LEU A 41 11.83 -3.68 5.95
CA LEU A 41 10.45 -4.06 6.28
C LEU A 41 10.18 -4.04 7.80
N PHE A 42 11.16 -4.48 8.59
CA PHE A 42 11.10 -4.44 10.05
C PHE A 42 11.07 -3.00 10.57
N ILE A 43 11.96 -2.14 10.06
CA ILE A 43 11.95 -0.69 10.38
C ILE A 43 10.61 -0.07 9.98
N GLY A 44 10.11 -0.35 8.77
CA GLY A 44 8.80 0.13 8.32
C GLY A 44 7.66 -0.29 9.25
N SER A 45 7.65 -1.55 9.68
CA SER A 45 6.65 -2.09 10.62
C SER A 45 6.69 -1.39 11.98
N ILE A 46 7.88 -1.10 12.50
CA ILE A 46 8.05 -0.34 13.74
C ILE A 46 7.54 1.09 13.57
N LEU A 47 7.83 1.74 12.44
CA LEU A 47 7.33 3.09 12.14
C LEU A 47 5.80 3.12 12.10
N ILE A 48 5.17 2.13 11.47
CA ILE A 48 3.70 2.00 11.41
C ILE A 48 3.12 1.82 12.81
N PHE A 49 3.75 0.96 13.62
CA PHE A 49 3.32 0.72 14.99
C PHE A 49 3.35 2.00 15.81
N ILE A 50 4.48 2.71 15.83
CA ILE A 50 4.64 3.98 16.56
C ILE A 50 3.69 5.05 16.00
N GLY A 51 3.59 5.18 14.69
CA GLY A 51 2.73 6.14 14.03
C GLY A 51 1.25 5.92 14.33
N SER A 52 0.81 4.68 14.52
CA SER A 52 -0.58 4.35 14.88
C SER A 52 -0.97 4.92 16.25
N PHE A 53 -0.08 4.86 17.24
CA PHE A 53 -0.34 5.44 18.56
C PHE A 53 -0.34 6.97 18.53
N ILE A 54 0.58 7.58 17.77
CA ILE A 54 0.68 9.03 17.68
C ILE A 54 -0.53 9.64 16.98
N GLN A 55 -1.12 8.96 15.99
CA GLN A 55 -2.33 9.42 15.31
C GLN A 55 -3.53 9.58 16.26
N VAL A 56 -3.57 8.81 17.35
CA VAL A 56 -4.63 8.90 18.38
C VAL A 56 -4.46 10.12 19.29
N LEU A 57 -3.27 10.73 19.36
CA LEU A 57 -3.02 11.89 20.21
C LEU A 57 -3.78 13.14 19.75
N ILE A 58 -3.98 13.34 18.45
CA ILE A 58 -4.72 14.51 17.94
C ILE A 58 -6.18 14.50 18.45
N PRO A 59 -6.96 13.42 18.25
CA PRO A 59 -8.30 13.30 18.83
C PRO A 59 -8.35 13.48 20.35
N GLN A 60 -7.35 12.97 21.08
CA GLN A 60 -7.24 13.16 22.53
C GLN A 60 -7.06 14.63 22.92
N ILE A 61 -6.18 15.34 22.22
CA ILE A 61 -5.96 16.77 22.44
C ILE A 61 -7.24 17.56 22.14
N THR A 62 -7.93 17.22 21.05
CA THR A 62 -9.23 17.82 20.70
C THR A 62 -10.29 17.52 21.77
N ARG A 63 -10.35 16.29 22.30
CA ARG A 63 -11.26 15.93 23.38
C ARG A 63 -10.97 16.74 24.64
N TYR A 64 -9.70 16.86 25.04
CA TYR A 64 -9.31 17.67 26.21
C TYR A 64 -9.68 19.15 26.03
N PHE A 65 -9.53 19.68 24.81
CA PHE A 65 -9.96 21.04 24.49
C PHE A 65 -11.47 21.21 24.71
N ILE A 66 -12.29 20.28 24.19
CA ILE A 66 -13.76 20.35 24.31
C ILE A 66 -14.22 20.11 25.75
N ASP A 67 -13.67 19.11 26.43
CA ASP A 67 -14.17 18.64 27.73
C ASP A 67 -13.64 19.47 28.91
N VAL A 68 -12.45 20.08 28.79
CA VAL A 68 -11.79 20.78 29.91
C VAL A 68 -11.68 22.28 29.70
N ILE A 69 -11.34 22.75 28.49
CA ILE A 69 -11.06 24.18 28.27
C ILE A 69 -12.35 24.98 28.06
N ILE A 70 -13.27 24.48 27.24
CA ILE A 70 -14.54 25.18 26.96
C ILE A 70 -15.37 25.34 28.26
N PRO A 71 -15.55 24.31 29.11
CA PRO A 71 -16.37 24.44 30.31
C PRO A 71 -15.72 25.30 31.40
N ASN A 72 -14.40 25.19 31.56
CA ASN A 72 -13.66 25.92 32.61
C ASN A 72 -13.18 27.31 32.17
N LYS A 73 -13.46 27.73 30.92
CA LYS A 73 -13.04 29.03 30.33
C LYS A 73 -11.54 29.33 30.47
N ARG A 74 -10.68 28.31 30.49
CA ARG A 74 -9.22 28.45 30.66
C ARG A 74 -8.51 28.69 29.33
N PHE A 75 -8.74 29.85 28.74
CA PHE A 75 -8.18 30.21 27.42
C PHE A 75 -6.64 30.31 27.41
N ASP A 76 -6.01 30.45 28.57
CA ASP A 76 -4.54 30.51 28.72
C ASP A 76 -3.83 29.22 28.28
N LEU A 77 -4.54 28.09 28.25
CA LEU A 77 -4.00 26.77 27.86
C LEU A 77 -4.06 26.53 26.34
N ILE A 78 -4.77 27.38 25.59
CA ILE A 78 -4.98 27.21 24.15
C ILE A 78 -3.67 27.27 23.35
N PRO A 79 -2.74 28.22 23.58
CA PRO A 79 -1.47 28.25 22.84
C PRO A 79 -0.65 26.97 23.05
N TRP A 80 -0.68 26.41 24.26
CA TRP A 80 0.02 25.16 24.59
C TRP A 80 -0.57 23.95 23.88
N LEU A 81 -1.90 23.83 23.82
CA LEU A 81 -2.54 22.77 23.05
C LEU A 81 -2.32 22.94 21.54
N GLY A 82 -2.38 24.17 21.03
CA GLY A 82 -2.08 24.47 19.63
C GLY A 82 -0.65 24.06 19.27
N GLY A 83 0.32 24.37 20.14
CA GLY A 83 1.70 23.89 20.03
C GLY A 83 1.79 22.37 20.06
N GLY A 84 1.06 21.71 20.97
CA GLY A 84 0.99 20.24 21.05
C GLY A 84 0.44 19.59 19.78
N ILE A 85 -0.62 20.13 19.18
CA ILE A 85 -1.17 19.67 17.90
C ILE A 85 -0.13 19.87 16.79
N ALA A 86 0.49 21.06 16.71
CA ALA A 86 1.48 21.36 15.69
C ALA A 86 2.68 20.40 15.75
N ILE A 87 3.22 20.15 16.96
CA ILE A 87 4.32 19.20 17.17
C ILE A 87 3.89 17.78 16.79
N THR A 88 2.69 17.35 17.23
CA THR A 88 2.17 16.01 16.90
C THR A 88 1.99 15.84 15.39
N ALA A 89 1.46 16.86 14.70
CA ALA A 89 1.30 16.86 13.26
C ALA A 89 2.65 16.81 12.52
N LEU A 90 3.66 17.55 12.99
CA LEU A 90 5.03 17.48 12.45
C LEU A 90 5.64 16.09 12.61
N ILE A 91 5.45 15.44 13.77
CA ILE A 91 5.94 14.08 14.02
C ILE A 91 5.25 13.08 13.09
N ILE A 92 3.92 13.15 12.96
CA ILE A 92 3.16 12.27 12.04
C ILE A 92 3.63 12.48 10.59
N GLY A 93 3.78 13.74 10.17
CA GLY A 93 4.29 14.09 8.85
C GLY A 93 5.69 13.51 8.60
N GLY A 94 6.60 13.64 9.56
CA GLY A 94 7.94 13.08 9.48
C GLY A 94 7.95 11.55 9.42
N LEU A 95 7.11 10.87 10.21
CA LEU A 95 6.98 9.41 10.18
C LEU A 95 6.41 8.93 8.85
N ASN A 96 5.37 9.60 8.33
CA ASN A 96 4.77 9.26 7.03
C ASN A 96 5.78 9.48 5.90
N PHE A 97 6.53 10.58 5.94
CA PHE A 97 7.60 10.83 4.98
C PHE A 97 8.68 9.75 5.04
N ALA A 98 9.16 9.40 6.24
CA ALA A 98 10.17 8.35 6.41
C ALA A 98 9.67 6.99 5.91
N ARG A 99 8.42 6.62 6.21
CA ARG A 99 7.79 5.39 5.73
C ARG A 99 7.70 5.38 4.20
N SER A 100 7.21 6.45 3.60
CA SER A 100 7.08 6.59 2.14
C SER A 100 8.44 6.55 1.44
N TYR A 101 9.45 7.21 2.02
CA TYR A 101 10.82 7.20 1.51
C TYR A 101 11.43 5.79 1.52
N ILE A 102 11.31 5.07 2.65
CA ILE A 102 11.80 3.69 2.76
C ILE A 102 11.06 2.77 1.77
N SER A 103 9.74 2.89 1.68
CA SER A 103 8.90 2.15 0.72
C SER A 103 9.37 2.38 -0.72
N SER A 104 9.58 3.64 -1.10
CA SER A 104 10.10 4.01 -2.43
C SER A 104 11.51 3.47 -2.68
N LEU A 105 12.39 3.54 -1.68
CA LEU A 105 13.77 3.05 -1.82
C LEU A 105 13.82 1.52 -2.02
N VAL A 106 13.00 0.78 -1.27
CA VAL A 106 12.86 -0.68 -1.42
C VAL A 106 12.31 -0.99 -2.81
N GLY A 107 11.23 -0.33 -3.21
CA GLY A 107 10.63 -0.51 -4.54
C GLY A 107 11.66 -0.29 -5.65
N GLN A 108 12.37 0.82 -5.64
CA GLN A 108 13.39 1.12 -6.66
C GLN A 108 14.53 0.10 -6.70
N ARG A 109 14.98 -0.42 -5.56
CA ARG A 109 16.04 -1.45 -5.53
C ARG A 109 15.56 -2.79 -6.09
N ILE A 110 14.30 -3.16 -5.83
CA ILE A 110 13.71 -4.38 -6.37
C ILE A 110 13.57 -4.24 -7.90
N ILE A 111 13.11 -3.08 -8.40
CA ILE A 111 13.02 -2.79 -9.85
C ILE A 111 14.39 -2.95 -10.50
N PHE A 112 15.43 -2.40 -9.86
CA PHE A 112 16.80 -2.48 -10.36
C PHE A 112 17.28 -3.93 -10.48
N ASP A 113 17.12 -4.73 -9.42
CA ASP A 113 17.51 -6.14 -9.40
C ASP A 113 16.72 -6.96 -10.44
N LEU A 114 15.43 -6.67 -10.64
CA LEU A 114 14.60 -7.34 -11.63
C LEU A 114 15.02 -7.01 -13.05
N ARG A 115 15.20 -5.72 -13.37
CA ARG A 115 15.68 -5.29 -14.68
C ARG A 115 17.03 -5.91 -15.00
N ALA A 116 17.95 -5.95 -14.04
CA ALA A 116 19.26 -6.57 -14.22
C ALA A 116 19.17 -8.07 -14.58
N ASN A 117 18.39 -8.85 -13.82
CA ASN A 117 18.18 -10.29 -14.11
C ASN A 117 17.47 -10.52 -15.45
N LEU A 118 16.51 -9.66 -15.80
CA LEU A 118 15.74 -9.78 -17.03
C LEU A 118 16.63 -9.50 -18.25
N TYR A 119 17.48 -8.46 -18.17
CA TYR A 119 18.48 -8.20 -19.21
C TYR A 119 19.49 -9.34 -19.35
N GLU A 120 19.97 -9.89 -18.24
CA GLU A 120 20.89 -11.03 -18.27
C GLU A 120 20.25 -12.24 -18.96
N HIS A 121 19.01 -12.60 -18.58
CA HIS A 121 18.30 -13.73 -19.20
C HIS A 121 18.05 -13.53 -20.70
N LEU A 122 17.77 -12.30 -21.11
CA LEU A 122 17.58 -11.96 -22.53
C LEU A 122 18.87 -12.10 -23.35
N GLN A 123 20.04 -11.84 -22.76
CA GLN A 123 21.33 -12.00 -23.44
C GLN A 123 21.66 -13.47 -23.72
N TYR A 124 21.16 -14.41 -22.91
CA TYR A 124 21.37 -15.85 -23.10
C TYR A 124 20.32 -16.53 -23.99
N LEU A 125 19.33 -15.78 -24.49
CA LEU A 125 18.25 -16.34 -25.28
C LEU A 125 18.70 -16.61 -26.73
N SER A 126 18.33 -17.77 -27.27
CA SER A 126 18.77 -18.20 -28.61
C SER A 126 18.24 -17.28 -29.71
N LEU A 127 19.06 -17.04 -30.74
CA LEU A 127 18.73 -16.21 -31.91
C LEU A 127 17.39 -16.58 -32.58
N SER A 128 17.02 -17.87 -32.58
CA SER A 128 15.75 -18.39 -33.13
C SER A 128 14.49 -17.85 -32.41
N PHE A 129 14.61 -17.43 -31.14
CA PHE A 129 13.52 -16.76 -30.43
C PHE A 129 13.26 -15.35 -30.98
N PHE A 130 14.30 -14.67 -31.45
CA PHE A 130 14.23 -13.31 -31.98
C PHE A 130 13.74 -13.25 -33.45
N GLU A 131 13.76 -14.36 -34.18
CA GLU A 131 13.31 -14.42 -35.58
C GLU A 131 11.78 -14.50 -35.75
N ASN A 132 11.04 -14.97 -34.74
CA ASN A 132 9.61 -15.28 -34.87
C ASN A 132 8.64 -14.18 -34.44
N GLN A 133 9.11 -13.04 -33.91
CA GLN A 133 8.25 -12.01 -33.32
C GLN A 133 8.88 -10.61 -33.43
N ARG A 134 8.09 -9.58 -33.80
CA ARG A 134 8.51 -8.17 -33.87
C ARG A 134 9.05 -7.72 -32.51
N THR A 135 10.37 -7.71 -32.40
CA THR A 135 11.19 -7.70 -31.17
C THR A 135 10.96 -6.51 -30.22
N GLY A 136 10.63 -5.32 -30.73
CA GLY A 136 10.47 -4.13 -29.88
C GLY A 136 9.21 -4.11 -29.01
N ALA A 137 8.09 -4.65 -29.50
CA ALA A 137 6.79 -4.55 -28.82
C ALA A 137 6.64 -5.57 -27.67
N LEU A 138 7.21 -6.77 -27.81
CA LEU A 138 7.19 -7.78 -26.76
C LEU A 138 8.13 -7.41 -25.60
N MET A 139 9.29 -6.83 -25.90
CA MET A 139 10.21 -6.36 -24.88
C MET A 139 9.56 -5.27 -24.02
N GLY A 140 8.95 -4.27 -24.66
CA GLY A 140 8.22 -3.21 -23.96
C GLY A 140 7.06 -3.75 -23.12
N LYS A 141 6.33 -4.74 -23.64
CA LYS A 141 5.18 -5.34 -22.95
C LYS A 141 5.57 -6.20 -21.76
N VAL A 142 6.59 -7.05 -21.89
CA VAL A 142 7.09 -7.86 -20.76
C VAL A 142 7.66 -6.98 -19.66
N ILE A 143 8.41 -5.92 -20.02
CA ILE A 143 8.93 -4.97 -19.03
C ILE A 143 7.78 -4.24 -18.33
N GLN A 144 6.78 -3.74 -19.08
CA GLN A 144 5.61 -3.08 -18.50
C GLN A 144 4.78 -4.01 -17.60
N ASP A 145 4.56 -5.26 -18.02
CA ASP A 145 3.78 -6.22 -17.24
C ASP A 145 4.52 -6.62 -15.95
N VAL A 146 5.85 -6.77 -16.00
CA VAL A 146 6.68 -7.03 -14.82
C VAL A 146 6.69 -5.82 -13.88
N GLU A 147 6.83 -4.59 -14.40
CA GLU A 147 6.73 -3.37 -13.60
C GLU A 147 5.36 -3.20 -12.93
N ALA A 148 4.27 -3.55 -13.64
CA ALA A 148 2.92 -3.48 -13.10
C ALA A 148 2.70 -4.51 -11.97
N VAL A 149 3.08 -5.77 -12.18
CA VAL A 149 2.98 -6.82 -11.16
C VAL A 149 3.87 -6.50 -9.96
N GLU A 150 5.05 -5.93 -10.20
CA GLU A 150 5.97 -5.52 -9.15
C GLU A 150 5.39 -4.39 -8.29
N LYS A 151 4.95 -3.28 -8.91
CA LYS A 151 4.38 -2.12 -8.19
C LYS A 151 3.19 -2.53 -7.32
N LEU A 152 2.35 -3.44 -7.80
CA LEU A 152 1.23 -3.99 -7.04
C LEU A 152 1.69 -4.78 -5.80
N ILE A 153 2.83 -5.47 -5.85
CA ILE A 153 3.28 -6.36 -4.76
C ILE A 153 4.18 -5.66 -3.74
N THR A 154 5.09 -4.76 -4.17
CA THR A 154 6.10 -4.20 -3.27
C THR A 154 5.63 -2.96 -2.50
N THR A 155 4.94 -2.04 -3.16
CA THR A 155 4.50 -0.79 -2.53
C THR A 155 3.10 -0.93 -1.95
N GLU A 156 2.13 -1.35 -2.76
CA GLU A 156 0.72 -1.31 -2.38
C GLU A 156 0.35 -2.39 -1.35
N VAL A 157 0.78 -3.64 -1.53
CA VAL A 157 0.43 -4.73 -0.58
C VAL A 157 1.01 -4.49 0.81
N VAL A 158 2.25 -4.02 0.92
CA VAL A 158 2.88 -3.71 2.21
C VAL A 158 2.15 -2.53 2.87
N GLU A 159 1.75 -1.53 2.08
CA GLU A 159 0.99 -0.39 2.57
C GLU A 159 -0.42 -0.77 3.03
N ILE A 160 -1.11 -1.65 2.31
CA ILE A 160 -2.43 -2.18 2.70
C ILE A 160 -2.33 -2.94 4.03
N ILE A 161 -1.33 -3.80 4.22
CA ILE A 161 -1.15 -4.53 5.49
C ILE A 161 -0.97 -3.54 6.66
N ALA A 162 -0.17 -2.51 6.44
CA ALA A 162 0.09 -1.47 7.42
C ALA A 162 -1.14 -0.60 7.72
N GLU A 163 -1.95 -0.30 6.70
CA GLU A 163 -3.22 0.40 6.86
C GLU A 163 -4.25 -0.43 7.63
N ILE A 164 -4.35 -1.74 7.34
CA ILE A 164 -5.20 -2.66 8.11
C ILE A 164 -4.76 -2.66 9.58
N PHE A 165 -3.44 -2.73 9.85
CA PHE A 165 -2.93 -2.69 11.21
C PHE A 165 -3.28 -1.37 11.92
N THR A 166 -3.02 -0.24 11.26
CA THR A 166 -3.35 1.10 11.78
C THR A 166 -4.85 1.21 12.06
N PHE A 167 -5.68 0.74 11.12
CA PHE A 167 -7.13 0.71 11.23
C PHE A 167 -7.58 -0.09 12.45
N VAL A 168 -7.05 -1.29 12.67
CA VAL A 168 -7.38 -2.12 13.83
C VAL A 168 -7.02 -1.41 15.14
N VAL A 169 -5.85 -0.79 15.24
CA VAL A 169 -5.42 -0.05 16.44
C VAL A 169 -6.35 1.13 16.73
N VAL A 170 -6.65 1.95 15.70
CA VAL A 170 -7.51 3.13 15.83
C VAL A 170 -8.94 2.72 16.19
N VAL A 171 -9.51 1.72 15.51
CA VAL A 171 -10.86 1.23 15.80
C VAL A 171 -10.95 0.63 17.20
N SER A 172 -9.96 -0.16 17.62
CA SER A 172 -9.91 -0.72 18.98
C SER A 172 -9.89 0.38 20.04
N TYR A 173 -9.12 1.43 19.79
CA TYR A 173 -9.08 2.62 20.64
C TYR A 173 -10.42 3.35 20.69
N LEU A 174 -11.07 3.56 19.53
CA LEU A 174 -12.38 4.21 19.47
C LEU A 174 -13.46 3.41 20.21
N PHE A 175 -13.45 2.08 20.10
CA PHE A 175 -14.32 1.20 20.87
C PHE A 175 -14.13 1.34 22.38
N TYR A 176 -12.89 1.52 22.84
CA TYR A 176 -12.58 1.80 24.24
C TYR A 176 -13.09 3.18 24.68
N ALA A 177 -13.05 4.18 23.79
CA ALA A 177 -13.51 5.54 24.09
C ALA A 177 -15.05 5.65 24.14
N ASP A 178 -15.74 5.28 23.06
CA ASP A 178 -17.20 5.21 23.00
C ASP A 178 -17.64 4.22 21.91
N TRP A 179 -18.13 3.05 22.34
CA TRP A 179 -18.56 1.99 21.43
C TRP A 179 -19.81 2.35 20.61
N LYS A 180 -20.69 3.24 21.10
CA LYS A 180 -21.92 3.63 20.40
C LYS A 180 -21.59 4.54 19.22
N VAL A 181 -20.75 5.55 19.45
CA VAL A 181 -20.29 6.46 18.39
C VAL A 181 -19.46 5.69 17.36
N THR A 182 -18.64 4.74 17.81
CA THR A 182 -17.81 3.91 16.92
C THR A 182 -18.65 3.06 15.97
N ILE A 183 -19.70 2.40 16.45
CA ILE A 183 -20.61 1.62 15.58
C ILE A 183 -21.29 2.51 14.54
N LEU A 184 -21.71 3.72 14.92
CA LEU A 184 -22.33 4.66 13.99
C LEU A 184 -21.38 5.02 12.84
N ILE A 185 -20.10 5.26 13.15
CA ILE A 185 -19.05 5.53 12.16
C ILE A 185 -18.80 4.28 11.30
N LEU A 186 -18.74 3.09 11.91
CA LEU A 186 -18.47 1.84 11.20
C LEU A 186 -19.56 1.48 10.18
N ILE A 187 -20.83 1.81 10.47
CA ILE A 187 -21.96 1.66 9.53
C ILE A 187 -21.81 2.58 8.31
N THR A 188 -21.07 3.68 8.43
CA THR A 188 -20.82 4.59 7.29
C THR A 188 -19.86 3.98 6.27
N LEU A 189 -18.93 3.11 6.69
CA LEU A 189 -17.98 2.44 5.80
C LEU A 189 -18.62 1.57 4.70
N PRO A 190 -19.54 0.62 4.99
CA PRO A 190 -20.17 -0.19 3.95
C PRO A 190 -21.00 0.65 2.97
N ILE A 191 -21.62 1.74 3.44
CA ILE A 191 -22.36 2.67 2.57
C ILE A 191 -21.41 3.33 1.58
N MET A 192 -20.23 3.79 2.04
CA MET A 192 -19.21 4.38 1.18
C MET A 192 -18.64 3.37 0.16
N ILE A 193 -18.39 2.13 0.59
CA ILE A 193 -17.94 1.06 -0.31
C ILE A 193 -18.99 0.81 -1.40
N TYR A 194 -20.26 0.70 -1.02
CA TYR A 194 -21.36 0.52 -1.97
C TYR A 194 -21.45 1.65 -2.98
N LEU A 195 -21.43 2.91 -2.53
CA LEU A 195 -21.43 4.10 -3.40
C LEU A 195 -20.25 4.10 -4.38
N THR A 196 -19.05 3.76 -3.88
CA THR A 196 -17.83 3.73 -4.69
C THR A 196 -17.91 2.65 -5.77
N GLN A 197 -18.45 1.46 -5.45
CA GLN A 197 -18.64 0.39 -6.41
C GLN A 197 -19.66 0.75 -7.49
N VAL A 198 -20.79 1.36 -7.11
CA VAL A 198 -21.83 1.79 -8.06
C VAL A 198 -21.29 2.86 -9.00
N LEU A 199 -20.65 3.90 -8.47
CA LEU A 199 -20.05 4.97 -9.27
C LEU A 199 -18.93 4.43 -10.17
N GLY A 200 -18.07 3.55 -9.65
CA GLY A 200 -16.99 2.94 -10.43
C GLY A 200 -17.49 2.08 -11.59
N SER A 201 -18.56 1.32 -11.37
CA SER A 201 -19.21 0.56 -12.44
C SER A 201 -19.84 1.46 -13.51
N THR A 202 -20.44 2.58 -13.08
CA THR A 202 -21.07 3.57 -13.97
C THR A 202 -20.04 4.26 -14.85
N ILE A 203 -18.92 4.72 -14.29
CA ILE A 203 -17.83 5.36 -15.04
C ILE A 203 -17.21 4.38 -16.05
N ARG A 204 -17.03 3.12 -15.64
CA ARG A 204 -16.49 2.08 -16.53
C ARG A 204 -17.43 1.73 -17.69
N SER A 205 -18.73 1.92 -17.53
CA SER A 205 -19.72 1.71 -18.60
C SER A 205 -19.85 2.89 -19.56
N ALA A 206 -19.36 4.07 -19.16
CA ALA A 206 -19.40 5.30 -19.95
C ALA A 206 -18.15 5.50 -20.85
N TYR A 207 -17.12 4.67 -20.67
CA TYR A 207 -15.91 4.58 -21.50
C TYR A 207 -15.91 3.27 -22.29
#